data_AF-A0A540KVU1-F1
#
_entry.id   AF-A0A540KVU1-F1
#
_cell.length_a   1.000
_cell.length_b   1.000
_cell.length_c   1.000
_cell.angle_alpha   90.00
_cell.angle_beta   90.00
_cell.angle_gamma   90.00
#
_symmetry.space_group_name_H-M   'P 1'
#
loop_
_entity.id
_entity.type
_entity.pdbx_description
1 polymer ?
#
loop_
_entity_poly.entity_id
_entity_poly.type
_entity_poly.pdbx_seq_one_letter_code
_entity_poly.pdbx_strand_id
1 'polypeptide(L)'
;MIQIIGFPFFESQAKWIAQLLSGKTTLPSRDDMMQSIKEFYHSRDVAGIPKHNTHDIAEFEYCDRYGDHIGFPHLEEWRKELCLSALRNADTDLETYRDSWADHDLLQEALQSPHFTQLGPQDFDFPM
;
A
#
# COMPACT_ATOMS: atom_id res chain seq x y z
N MET A 1 10.76 -1.98 8.42
CA MET A 1 10.79 -2.66 7.10
C MET A 1 9.56 -2.15 6.36
N ILE A 2 9.70 -1.67 5.12
CA ILE A 2 8.63 -0.95 4.44
C ILE A 2 7.55 -1.93 3.94
N GLN A 3 6.35 -1.91 4.53
CA GLN A 3 5.18 -2.68 4.09
C GLN A 3 4.21 -1.77 3.31
N ILE A 4 4.69 -1.23 2.18
CA ILE A 4 3.87 -0.42 1.26
C ILE A 4 3.88 -1.10 -0.10
N ILE A 5 2.69 -1.33 -0.64
CA ILE A 5 2.51 -1.66 -2.06
C ILE A 5 2.21 -0.35 -2.78
N GLY A 6 3.19 0.15 -3.53
CA GLY A 6 3.20 1.52 -4.06
C GLY A 6 1.96 1.85 -4.90
N PHE A 7 1.62 1.04 -5.90
CA PHE A 7 0.53 1.39 -6.82
C PHE A 7 -0.85 1.51 -6.15
N PRO A 8 -1.35 0.52 -5.37
CA PRO A 8 -2.62 0.66 -4.67
C PRO A 8 -2.63 1.83 -3.67
N PHE A 9 -1.50 2.05 -2.98
CA PHE A 9 -1.39 3.16 -2.04
C PHE A 9 -1.51 4.52 -2.74
N PHE A 10 -0.73 4.77 -3.79
CA PHE A 10 -0.79 6.02 -4.54
C PHE A 10 -2.13 6.21 -5.27
N GLU A 11 -2.75 5.12 -5.74
CA GLU A 11 -4.09 5.18 -6.31
C GLU A 11 -5.13 5.65 -5.29
N SER A 12 -5.11 5.09 -4.08
CA SER A 12 -6.03 5.49 -3.01
C SER A 12 -5.85 6.98 -2.63
N GLN A 13 -4.61 7.44 -2.51
CA GLN A 13 -4.30 8.85 -2.24
C GLN A 13 -4.76 9.77 -3.36
N ALA A 14 -4.50 9.41 -4.61
CA ALA A 14 -4.91 10.19 -5.78
C ALA A 14 -6.44 10.32 -5.86
N LYS A 15 -7.17 9.22 -5.62
CA LYS A 15 -8.64 9.21 -5.57
C LYS A 15 -9.17 10.09 -4.44
N TRP A 16 -8.57 10.03 -3.25
CA TRP A 16 -8.96 10.87 -2.12
C TRP A 16 -8.77 12.36 -2.41
N ILE A 17 -7.60 12.74 -2.95
CA ILE A 17 -7.34 14.13 -3.36
C ILE A 17 -8.31 14.58 -4.45
N ALA A 18 -8.62 13.72 -5.43
CA ALA A 18 -9.58 14.06 -6.49
C ALA A 18 -10.99 14.30 -5.93
N GLN A 19 -11.45 13.48 -4.99
CA GLN A 19 -12.74 13.70 -4.32
C GLN A 19 -12.77 15.00 -3.53
N LEU A 20 -11.66 15.34 -2.87
CA LEU A 20 -11.52 16.59 -2.13
C LEU A 20 -11.61 17.79 -3.07
N LEU A 21 -10.85 17.77 -4.16
CA LEU A 21 -10.84 18.85 -5.15
C LEU A 21 -12.18 18.98 -5.89
N SER A 22 -12.93 17.89 -6.05
CA SER A 22 -14.27 17.92 -6.65
C SER A 22 -15.38 18.30 -5.67
N GLY A 23 -15.07 18.57 -4.40
CA GLY A 23 -16.06 18.88 -3.35
C GLY A 23 -16.94 17.71 -2.93
N LYS A 24 -16.56 16.47 -3.27
CA LYS A 24 -17.27 15.24 -2.83
C LYS A 24 -16.93 14.89 -1.39
N THR A 25 -15.78 15.36 -0.90
CA THR A 25 -15.38 15.31 0.50
C THR A 25 -14.79 16.65 0.91
N THR A 26 -14.56 16.86 2.20
CA THR A 26 -14.01 18.10 2.76
C THR A 26 -12.87 17.78 3.72
N LEU A 27 -11.94 18.72 3.87
CA LEU A 27 -10.93 18.61 4.92
C LEU A 27 -11.56 18.90 6.29
N PRO A 28 -11.02 18.31 7.37
CA PRO A 28 -11.27 18.78 8.72
C PRO A 28 -10.90 20.26 8.89
N SER A 29 -11.28 20.85 10.02
CA SER A 29 -10.84 22.21 10.33
C SER A 29 -9.31 22.27 10.44
N ARG A 30 -8.76 23.48 10.28
CA ARG A 30 -7.31 23.72 10.47
C ARG A 30 -6.84 23.21 11.84
N ASP A 31 -7.61 23.48 12.89
CA ASP A 31 -7.22 23.14 14.25
C ASP A 31 -7.24 21.63 14.47
N ASP A 32 -8.21 20.92 13.91
CA ASP A 32 -8.26 19.45 13.96
C ASP A 32 -7.09 18.81 13.22
N MET A 33 -6.76 19.32 12.02
CA MET A 33 -5.60 18.84 11.26
C MET A 33 -4.29 19.06 12.03
N MET A 34 -4.13 20.25 12.63
CA MET A 34 -2.95 20.55 13.44
C MET A 34 -2.88 19.70 14.72
N GLN A 35 -4.01 19.41 15.34
CA GLN A 35 -4.09 18.55 16.51
C GLN A 35 -3.70 17.10 16.16
N SER A 36 -4.23 16.56 15.07
CA SER A 36 -3.87 15.23 14.55
C SER A 36 -2.37 15.09 14.27
N ILE A 37 -1.75 16.11 13.66
CA ILE A 37 -0.29 16.11 13.42
C ILE A 37 0.50 16.14 14.74
N LYS A 38 0.07 16.93 15.73
CA LYS A 38 0.73 16.98 17.04
C LYS A 38 0.65 15.64 17.77
N GLU A 39 -0.52 15.00 17.76
CA GLU A 39 -0.72 13.69 18.36
C GLU A 39 0.14 12.62 17.69
N PHE A 40 0.24 12.66 16.36
CA PHE A 40 1.13 11.78 15.59
C PHE A 40 2.61 11.99 15.95
N TYR A 41 3.10 13.22 16.00
CA TYR A 41 4.49 13.45 16.41
C TYR A 41 4.74 13.07 17.87
N HIS A 42 3.79 13.36 18.76
CA HIS A 42 3.91 12.98 20.16
C HIS A 42 3.97 11.46 20.34
N SER A 43 3.15 10.69 19.62
CA SER A 43 3.19 9.22 19.70
C SER A 43 4.52 8.66 19.19
N ARG A 44 5.09 9.23 18.11
CA ARG A 44 6.42 8.85 17.61
C ARG A 44 7.53 9.20 18.59
N ASP A 45 7.47 10.38 19.21
CA ASP A 45 8.44 10.82 20.23
C ASP A 45 8.41 9.88 21.46
N VAL A 46 7.21 9.51 21.93
CA VAL A 46 7.03 8.55 23.04
C VAL A 46 7.53 7.16 22.67
N ALA A 47 7.34 6.73 21.42
CA ALA A 47 7.87 5.47 20.89
C ALA A 47 9.39 5.51 20.61
N GLY A 48 10.06 6.65 20.85
CA GLY A 48 11.50 6.81 20.62
C GLY A 48 11.91 6.80 19.14
N ILE A 49 10.96 7.05 18.23
CA ILE A 49 11.21 6.99 16.79
C ILE A 49 11.91 8.29 16.33
N PRO A 50 13.07 8.21 15.67
CA PRO A 50 13.76 9.40 15.16
C PRO A 50 12.91 10.21 14.16
N LYS A 51 13.03 11.53 14.19
CA LYS A 51 12.28 12.44 13.29
C LYS A 51 12.48 12.16 11.80
N HIS A 52 13.65 11.68 11.37
CA HIS A 52 13.87 11.33 9.97
C HIS A 52 13.06 10.11 9.52
N ASN A 53 12.57 9.30 10.46
CA ASN A 53 11.68 8.16 10.20
C ASN A 53 10.20 8.56 10.26
N THR A 54 9.84 9.85 10.26
CA THR A 54 8.43 10.30 10.32
C THR A 54 7.56 9.66 9.23
N HIS A 55 8.13 9.44 8.05
CA HIS A 55 7.45 8.82 6.90
C HIS A 55 7.74 7.33 6.75
N ASP A 56 8.38 6.70 7.75
CA ASP A 56 8.35 5.25 7.91
C ASP A 56 6.99 4.89 8.54
N ILE A 57 5.95 5.02 7.72
CA ILE A 57 4.52 4.76 7.99
C ILE A 57 4.05 3.52 7.24
N ALA A 58 5.02 2.66 6.92
CA ALA A 58 4.89 1.60 5.96
C ALA A 58 4.26 0.36 6.58
N GLU A 59 3.01 0.53 7.02
CA GLU A 59 2.12 -0.50 7.54
C GLU A 59 0.92 -0.60 6.60
N PHE A 60 0.45 -1.82 6.32
CA PHE A 60 -0.68 -2.02 5.41
C PHE A 60 -1.95 -1.33 5.93
N GLU A 61 -2.14 -1.30 7.24
CA GLU A 61 -3.24 -0.64 7.93
C GLU A 61 -3.25 0.87 7.68
N TYR A 62 -2.08 1.50 7.58
CA TYR A 62 -1.98 2.91 7.23
C TYR A 62 -2.45 3.16 5.78
N CYS A 63 -2.12 2.26 4.86
CA CYS A 63 -2.61 2.31 3.48
C CYS A 63 -4.13 2.08 3.41
N ASP A 64 -4.65 1.08 4.11
CA ASP A 64 -6.07 0.72 4.12
C ASP A 64 -6.93 1.87 4.67
N ARG A 65 -6.44 2.62 5.67
CA ARG A 65 -7.10 3.82 6.20
C ARG A 65 -7.34 4.92 5.15
N TYR A 66 -6.46 5.07 4.17
CA TYR A 66 -6.72 6.01 3.06
C TYR A 66 -7.83 5.49 2.15
N GLY A 67 -7.92 4.17 1.97
CA GLY A 67 -9.02 3.53 1.25
C GLY A 67 -10.37 3.76 1.92
N ASP A 68 -10.44 3.71 3.25
CA ASP A 68 -11.67 3.96 4.01
C ASP A 68 -12.30 5.32 3.71
N HIS A 69 -11.47 6.36 3.52
CA HIS A 69 -11.96 7.72 3.23
C HIS A 69 -12.69 7.83 1.89
N ILE A 70 -12.48 6.87 0.98
CA ILE A 70 -13.02 6.90 -0.38
C ILE A 70 -13.84 5.66 -0.74
N GLY A 71 -14.02 4.72 0.19
CA GLY A 71 -14.62 3.42 -0.08
C GLY A 71 -13.81 2.57 -1.07
N PHE A 72 -12.48 2.75 -1.10
CA PHE A 72 -11.60 1.94 -1.92
C PHE A 72 -11.31 0.61 -1.20
N PRO A 73 -11.32 -0.52 -1.91
CA PRO A 73 -11.08 -1.82 -1.30
C PRO A 73 -9.76 -1.86 -0.55
N HIS A 74 -9.76 -2.50 0.61
CA HIS A 74 -8.53 -2.82 1.32
C HIS A 74 -7.67 -3.77 0.50
N LEU A 75 -6.37 -3.74 0.75
CA LEU A 75 -5.43 -4.67 0.14
C LEU A 75 -5.83 -6.12 0.46
N GLU A 76 -5.83 -6.97 -0.56
CA GLU A 76 -6.09 -8.40 -0.37
C GLU A 76 -5.00 -9.04 0.50
N GLU A 77 -5.38 -9.95 1.39
CA GLU A 77 -4.44 -10.57 2.34
C GLU A 77 -3.31 -11.34 1.63
N TRP A 78 -3.59 -12.00 0.50
CA TRP A 78 -2.57 -12.66 -0.31
C TRP A 78 -1.52 -11.68 -0.85
N ARG A 79 -1.89 -10.41 -1.15
CA ARG A 79 -0.92 -9.38 -1.57
C ARG A 79 -0.02 -8.94 -0.42
N LYS A 80 -0.59 -8.79 0.77
CA LYS A 80 0.15 -8.46 1.99
C LYS A 80 1.18 -9.55 2.26
N GLU A 81 0.75 -10.81 2.24
CA GLU A 81 1.64 -11.95 2.46
C GLU A 81 2.72 -12.12 1.38
N LEU A 82 2.40 -11.91 0.10
CA LEU A 82 3.42 -11.90 -0.97
C LEU A 82 4.47 -10.80 -0.75
N CYS A 83 4.04 -9.60 -0.35
CA CYS A 83 4.97 -8.50 -0.04
C CYS A 83 5.89 -8.87 1.14
N LEU A 84 5.34 -9.43 2.22
CA LEU A 84 6.12 -9.87 3.37
C LEU A 84 7.03 -11.06 3.05
N SER A 85 6.59 -12.00 2.22
CA SER A 85 7.40 -13.11 1.71
C SER A 85 8.61 -12.58 0.94
N ALA A 86 8.38 -11.69 -0.03
CA ALA A 86 9.44 -11.10 -0.84
C ALA A 86 10.48 -10.34 0.01
N LEU A 87 10.02 -9.59 1.02
CA LEU A 87 10.91 -8.87 1.95
C LEU A 87 11.74 -9.83 2.82
N ARG A 88 11.12 -10.90 3.35
CA ARG A 88 11.83 -11.95 4.12
C ARG A 88 12.85 -12.69 3.27
N ASN A 89 12.51 -13.01 2.03
CA ASN A 89 13.41 -13.69 1.11
C ASN A 89 14.60 -12.77 0.75
N ALA A 90 14.35 -11.49 0.49
CA ALA A 90 15.41 -10.51 0.24
C ALA A 90 16.35 -10.30 1.45
N ASP A 91 15.81 -10.36 2.67
CA ASP A 91 16.60 -10.29 3.91
C ASP A 91 17.46 -11.55 4.11
N THR A 92 16.96 -12.71 3.66
CA THR A 92 17.64 -14.01 3.77
C THR A 92 18.71 -14.20 2.69
N ASP A 93 18.39 -13.89 1.44
CA ASP A 93 19.30 -14.03 0.28
C ASP A 93 18.99 -12.95 -0.77
N LEU A 94 19.74 -11.84 -0.69
CA LEU A 94 19.56 -10.72 -1.61
C LEU A 94 19.92 -11.04 -3.07
N GLU A 95 20.74 -12.06 -3.31
CA GLU A 95 21.20 -12.43 -4.65
C GLU A 95 20.14 -13.22 -5.41
N THR A 96 19.46 -14.16 -4.74
CA THR A 96 18.58 -15.13 -5.42
C THR A 96 17.09 -14.99 -5.10
N TYR A 97 16.67 -14.08 -4.20
CA TYR A 97 15.26 -13.97 -3.79
C TYR A 97 14.28 -13.69 -4.94
N ARG A 98 14.76 -13.15 -6.07
CA ARG A 98 13.95 -12.89 -7.27
C ARG A 98 13.80 -14.09 -8.18
N ASP A 99 14.60 -15.13 -7.97
CA ASP A 99 14.68 -16.34 -8.80
C ASP A 99 14.19 -17.59 -8.05
N SER A 100 14.17 -17.55 -6.71
CA SER A 100 13.78 -18.65 -5.83
C SER A 100 12.83 -18.19 -4.73
N TRP A 101 11.63 -18.77 -4.69
CA TRP A 101 10.58 -18.45 -3.72
C TRP A 101 9.71 -19.68 -3.41
N ALA A 102 9.06 -19.68 -2.24
CA ALA A 102 8.26 -20.80 -1.73
C ALA A 102 6.77 -20.45 -1.53
N ASP A 103 6.26 -19.42 -2.20
CA ASP A 103 4.91 -18.87 -2.05
C ASP A 103 3.97 -19.23 -3.23
N HIS A 104 4.10 -20.45 -3.75
CA HIS A 104 3.34 -20.95 -4.91
C HIS A 104 1.82 -20.86 -4.72
N ASP A 105 1.30 -21.13 -3.52
CA ASP A 105 -0.13 -21.05 -3.22
C ASP A 105 -0.67 -19.61 -3.33
N LEU A 106 0.10 -18.64 -2.82
CA LEU A 106 -0.23 -17.21 -2.89
C LEU A 106 -0.17 -16.70 -4.33
N LEU A 107 0.78 -17.20 -5.13
CA LEU A 107 0.86 -16.90 -6.56
C LEU A 107 -0.33 -17.48 -7.32
N GLN A 108 -0.78 -18.68 -6.96
CA GLN A 108 -1.98 -19.25 -7.58
C GLN A 108 -3.22 -18.39 -7.27
N GLU A 109 -3.39 -17.93 -6.03
CA GLU A 109 -4.47 -17.02 -5.67
C GLU A 109 -4.38 -15.68 -6.44
N ALA A 110 -3.18 -15.12 -6.53
CA ALA A 110 -2.91 -13.91 -7.31
C ALA A 110 -3.35 -14.07 -8.78
N LEU A 111 -2.95 -15.17 -9.43
CA LEU A 111 -3.24 -15.46 -10.82
C LEU A 111 -4.74 -15.69 -11.11
N GLN A 112 -5.52 -16.10 -10.10
CA GLN A 112 -6.98 -16.20 -10.21
C GLN A 112 -7.69 -14.87 -9.91
N SER A 113 -6.98 -13.87 -9.40
CA SER A 113 -7.59 -12.57 -9.07
C SER A 113 -7.97 -11.79 -10.34
N PRO A 114 -8.95 -10.88 -10.26
CA PRO A 114 -9.37 -10.05 -11.39
C PRO A 114 -8.22 -9.27 -12.03
N HIS A 115 -7.19 -8.92 -11.26
CA HIS A 115 -6.04 -8.15 -11.74
C HIS A 115 -5.21 -8.87 -12.82
N PHE A 116 -5.25 -10.21 -12.84
CA PHE A 116 -4.49 -11.03 -13.79
C PHE A 116 -5.39 -11.80 -14.77
N THR A 117 -6.69 -11.88 -14.48
CA THR A 117 -7.68 -12.58 -15.33
C THR A 117 -8.46 -11.64 -16.26
N GLN A 118 -8.34 -10.32 -16.07
CA GLN A 118 -9.03 -9.31 -16.89
C GLN A 118 -8.41 -9.11 -18.29
N LEU A 119 -7.16 -9.52 -18.52
CA LEU A 119 -6.48 -9.39 -19.81
C LEU A 119 -6.38 -10.75 -20.50
N GLY A 120 -6.99 -10.88 -21.67
CA GLY A 120 -6.89 -12.07 -22.51
C GLY A 120 -5.63 -12.03 -23.40
N PRO A 121 -5.25 -13.16 -24.05
CA PRO A 121 -4.15 -13.20 -25.01
C PRO A 121 -4.27 -12.17 -26.15
N GLN A 122 -5.48 -11.69 -26.41
CA GLN A 122 -5.80 -10.72 -27.47
C GLN A 122 -5.46 -9.27 -27.10
N ASP A 123 -5.27 -8.97 -25.81
CA ASP A 123 -5.00 -7.60 -25.32
C ASP A 123 -3.50 -7.23 -25.38
N PHE A 124 -2.64 -8.17 -25.77
CA PHE A 124 -1.18 -8.00 -25.90
C PHE A 124 -0.69 -7.94 -27.35
N ASP A 125 -1.60 -7.89 -28.33
CA ASP A 125 -1.26 -7.80 -29.75
C ASP A 125 -0.88 -6.35 -30.09
N PHE A 126 0.37 -5.97 -29.78
CA PHE A 126 0.94 -4.70 -30.21
C PHE A 126 1.32 -4.81 -31.70
N PRO A 127 0.79 -3.96 -32.59
CA PRO A 127 1.26 -3.93 -33.97
C PRO A 127 2.73 -3.48 -33.99
N MET A 128 3.60 -4.33 -34.54
CA MET A 128 5.00 -4.03 -34.86
C MET A 128 5.12 -2.91 -35.89
#